data_AF-A0A940T659-F1
#
_entry.id   AF-A0A940T659-F1
#
_cell.length_a   1.000
_cell.length_b   1.000
_cell.length_c   1.000
_cell.angle_alpha   90.00
_cell.angle_beta   90.00
_cell.angle_gamma   90.00
#
_symmetry.space_group_name_H-M   'P 1'
#
loop_
_entity.id
_entity.type
_entity.pdbx_description
1 polymer ?
#
loop_
_entity_poly.entity_id
_entity_poly.type
_entity_poly.pdbx_seq_one_letter_code
_entity_poly.pdbx_strand_id
1 'polypeptide(L)'
;MKKAKKNNIGLLSRRVLYVVIALSAIVFGAFFVVPRGGASEMMLTGVLIVFLMMVLVGAMAVAAWSVVARLRKRNRQTSEVATIPAGRISLGVVVAVGLIMAAGYLLSPGGSIVVNGGEYDNRLWIKTAGMFIIAAGSLMSVAVMFIVANYLVNRRK
;
A
#
# COMPACT_ATOMS: atom_id res chain seq x y z
N MET A 1 -15.65 14.32 -27.49
CA MET A 1 -16.18 13.70 -26.24
C MET A 1 -15.18 12.88 -25.40
N LYS A 2 -14.05 12.37 -25.94
CA LYS A 2 -13.04 11.61 -25.14
C LYS A 2 -12.33 12.41 -24.03
N LYS A 3 -12.19 13.73 -24.19
CA LYS A 3 -11.45 14.61 -23.27
C LYS A 3 -12.13 14.74 -21.91
N ALA A 4 -13.47 14.82 -21.87
CA ALA A 4 -14.30 14.97 -20.66
C ALA A 4 -14.43 13.70 -19.80
N LYS A 5 -14.13 12.51 -20.35
CA LYS A 5 -14.15 11.25 -19.59
C LYS A 5 -12.81 10.96 -18.90
N LYS A 6 -11.70 11.48 -19.42
CA LYS A 6 -10.33 11.22 -18.94
C LYS A 6 -10.01 11.98 -17.64
N ASN A 7 -10.48 13.22 -17.52
CA ASN A 7 -10.38 14.07 -16.33
C ASN A 7 -11.19 13.52 -15.15
N ASN A 8 -12.37 12.92 -15.39
CA ASN A 8 -13.18 12.31 -14.33
C ASN A 8 -12.50 11.11 -13.65
N ILE A 9 -11.69 10.33 -14.38
CA ILE A 9 -10.96 9.17 -13.81
C ILE A 9 -9.85 9.64 -12.86
N GLY A 10 -9.09 10.67 -13.25
CA GLY A 10 -8.07 11.26 -12.40
C GLY A 10 -8.67 11.92 -11.15
N LEU A 11 -9.81 12.60 -11.31
CA LEU A 11 -10.57 13.18 -10.20
C LEU A 11 -11.10 12.11 -9.24
N LEU A 12 -11.59 10.98 -9.75
CA LEU A 12 -12.07 9.87 -8.93
C LEU A 12 -10.95 9.24 -8.11
N SER A 13 -9.82 8.91 -8.75
CA SER A 13 -8.65 8.35 -8.05
C SER A 13 -8.13 9.30 -6.97
N ARG A 14 -8.06 10.60 -7.27
CA ARG A 14 -7.63 11.62 -6.31
C ARG A 14 -8.61 11.77 -5.14
N ARG A 15 -9.93 11.74 -5.41
CA ARG A 15 -10.96 11.77 -4.36
C ARG A 15 -10.87 10.55 -3.45
N VAL A 16 -10.78 9.35 -4.01
CA VAL A 16 -10.65 8.12 -3.22
C VAL A 16 -9.39 8.18 -2.36
N LEU A 17 -8.26 8.59 -2.92
CA LEU A 17 -7.02 8.75 -2.18
C LEU A 17 -7.17 9.73 -1.01
N TYR A 18 -7.77 10.90 -1.24
CA TYR A 18 -7.99 11.88 -0.17
C TYR A 18 -8.96 11.41 0.89
N VAL A 19 -10.00 10.68 0.52
CA VAL A 19 -10.93 10.08 1.50
C VAL A 19 -10.19 9.08 2.37
N VAL A 20 -9.38 8.19 1.78
CA VAL A 20 -8.58 7.22 2.55
C VAL A 20 -7.60 7.94 3.47
N ILE A 21 -6.88 8.95 2.98
CA ILE A 21 -5.94 9.74 3.80
C ILE A 21 -6.67 10.45 4.95
N ALA A 22 -7.80 11.10 4.68
CA ALA A 22 -8.57 11.80 5.69
C ALA A 22 -9.12 10.84 6.76
N LEU A 23 -9.67 9.69 6.36
CA LEU A 23 -10.13 8.66 7.28
C LEU A 23 -8.97 8.10 8.12
N SER A 24 -7.82 7.83 7.50
CA SER A 24 -6.62 7.42 8.23
C SER A 24 -6.20 8.48 9.25
N ALA A 25 -6.14 9.75 8.86
CA ALA A 25 -5.78 10.84 9.77
C ALA A 25 -6.76 10.99 10.94
N ILE A 26 -8.07 10.78 10.71
CA ILE A 26 -9.10 10.81 11.76
C ILE A 26 -8.92 9.65 12.74
N VAL A 27 -8.81 8.41 12.23
CA VAL A 27 -8.67 7.21 13.09
C VAL A 27 -7.37 7.27 13.89
N PHE A 28 -6.25 7.61 13.27
CA PHE A 28 -4.97 7.76 13.97
C PHE A 28 -4.96 8.98 14.89
N GLY A 29 -5.59 10.09 14.50
CA GLY A 29 -5.73 11.28 15.32
C GLY A 29 -6.54 11.04 16.59
N ALA A 30 -7.55 10.17 16.53
CA ALA A 30 -8.35 9.80 17.71
C ALA A 30 -7.49 9.18 18.83
N PHE A 31 -6.42 8.44 18.49
CA PHE A 31 -5.49 7.89 19.49
C PHE A 31 -4.73 8.96 20.29
N PHE A 32 -4.62 10.19 19.77
CA PHE A 32 -3.98 11.29 20.50
C PHE A 32 -4.91 11.93 21.55
N VAL A 33 -6.22 11.78 21.40
CA VAL A 33 -7.23 12.38 22.28
C VAL A 33 -7.69 11.39 23.36
N VAL A 34 -7.69 10.10 23.04
CA VAL A 34 -8.13 9.04 23.96
C VAL A 34 -7.08 8.79 25.05
N PRO A 35 -7.49 8.71 26.34
CA PRO A 35 -6.57 8.40 27.43
C PRO A 35 -5.99 6.99 27.32
N ARG A 36 -4.69 6.88 27.59
CA ARG A 36 -3.95 5.61 27.53
C ARG A 36 -4.36 4.66 28.66
N GLY A 37 -4.41 3.37 28.36
CA GLY A 37 -4.73 2.28 29.28
C GLY A 37 -6.22 2.10 29.59
N GLY A 38 -7.10 2.91 28.98
CA GLY A 38 -8.54 2.84 29.22
C GLY A 38 -9.29 1.94 28.23
N ALA A 39 -10.54 1.60 28.57
CA ALA A 39 -11.43 0.83 27.68
C ALA A 39 -11.61 1.49 26.30
N SER A 40 -11.59 2.83 26.24
CA SER A 40 -11.67 3.59 24.98
C SER A 40 -10.53 3.28 24.01
N GLU A 41 -9.31 3.01 24.51
CA GLU A 41 -8.16 2.66 23.67
C GLU A 41 -8.30 1.24 23.09
N MET A 42 -8.82 0.30 23.88
CA MET A 42 -9.13 -1.05 23.42
C MET A 42 -10.19 -1.03 22.30
N MET A 43 -11.27 -0.27 22.49
CA MET A 43 -12.33 -0.12 21.48
C MET A 43 -11.78 0.53 20.20
N LEU A 44 -10.95 1.57 20.33
CA LEU A 44 -10.36 2.26 19.18
C LEU A 44 -9.38 1.35 18.42
N THR A 45 -8.66 0.48 19.11
CA THR A 45 -7.81 -0.56 18.49
C THR A 45 -8.65 -1.54 17.67
N GLY A 46 -9.80 -1.96 18.16
CA GLY A 46 -10.76 -2.78 17.40
C GLY A 46 -11.24 -2.08 16.11
N VAL A 47 -11.62 -0.80 16.21
CA VAL A 47 -12.02 0.03 15.05
C VAL A 47 -10.89 0.15 14.05
N LEU A 48 -9.66 0.40 14.53
CA LEU A 48 -8.47 0.48 13.69
C LEU A 48 -8.21 -0.82 12.94
N ILE A 49 -8.31 -1.98 13.62
CA ILE A 49 -8.13 -3.29 12.97
C ILE A 49 -9.17 -3.51 11.88
N VAL A 50 -10.46 -3.22 12.14
CA VAL A 50 -11.51 -3.35 11.12
C VAL A 50 -11.27 -2.43 9.93
N PHE A 51 -10.89 -1.18 10.19
CA PHE A 51 -10.53 -0.22 9.13
C PHE A 51 -9.35 -0.72 8.29
N LEU A 52 -8.29 -1.23 8.92
CA LEU A 52 -7.14 -1.80 8.23
C LEU A 52 -7.52 -3.02 7.39
N MET A 53 -8.38 -3.91 7.89
CA MET A 53 -8.88 -5.05 7.13
C MET A 53 -9.69 -4.62 5.90
N MET A 54 -10.55 -3.60 6.05
CA MET A 54 -11.33 -3.07 4.92
C MET A 54 -10.42 -2.49 3.84
N VAL A 55 -9.40 -1.71 4.23
CA VAL A 55 -8.41 -1.16 3.30
C VAL A 55 -7.60 -2.27 2.65
N LEU A 56 -7.18 -3.28 3.41
CA LEU A 56 -6.41 -4.42 2.91
C LEU A 56 -7.20 -5.20 1.84
N VAL A 57 -8.44 -5.58 2.15
CA VAL A 57 -9.32 -6.30 1.21
C VAL A 57 -9.58 -5.45 -0.04
N GLY A 58 -9.86 -4.16 0.13
CA GLY A 58 -10.03 -3.22 -0.99
C GLY A 58 -8.79 -3.12 -1.87
N ALA A 59 -7.61 -3.01 -1.27
CA ALA A 59 -6.33 -2.98 -1.99
C ALA A 59 -6.07 -4.28 -2.75
N MET A 60 -6.32 -5.44 -2.14
CA MET A 60 -6.21 -6.74 -2.79
C MET A 60 -7.17 -6.87 -3.97
N ALA A 61 -8.42 -6.43 -3.82
CA ALA A 61 -9.42 -6.46 -4.91
C ALA A 61 -8.98 -5.59 -6.09
N VAL A 62 -8.51 -4.36 -5.83
CA VAL A 62 -8.01 -3.46 -6.88
C VAL A 62 -6.73 -4.03 -7.52
N ALA A 63 -5.82 -4.60 -6.74
CA ALA A 63 -4.60 -5.22 -7.24
C ALA A 63 -4.93 -6.41 -8.17
N ALA A 64 -5.78 -7.34 -7.73
CA ALA A 64 -6.23 -8.47 -8.53
C ALA A 64 -6.93 -8.01 -9.81
N TRP A 65 -7.83 -7.03 -9.70
CA TRP A 65 -8.50 -6.44 -10.86
C TRP A 65 -7.52 -5.81 -11.83
N SER A 66 -6.47 -5.14 -11.33
CA SER A 66 -5.45 -4.50 -12.17
C SER A 66 -4.64 -5.53 -12.97
N VAL A 67 -4.31 -6.68 -12.36
CA VAL A 67 -3.60 -7.78 -13.02
C VAL A 67 -4.50 -8.41 -14.08
N VAL A 68 -5.74 -8.76 -13.74
CA VAL A 68 -6.72 -9.33 -14.68
C VAL A 68 -6.99 -8.37 -15.84
N ALA A 69 -7.18 -7.08 -15.58
CA ALA A 69 -7.40 -6.07 -16.60
C ALA A 69 -6.19 -5.90 -17.53
N ARG A 70 -4.96 -6.01 -17.01
CA ARG A 70 -3.73 -6.01 -17.82
C ARG A 70 -3.65 -7.25 -18.72
N LEU A 71 -3.90 -8.44 -18.17
CA LEU A 71 -3.89 -9.69 -18.93
C LEU A 71 -4.95 -9.66 -20.05
N ARG A 72 -6.16 -9.17 -19.76
CA ARG A 72 -7.24 -9.06 -20.75
C ARG A 72 -6.95 -8.03 -21.86
N LYS A 73 -6.23 -6.95 -21.56
CA LYS A 73 -5.84 -5.94 -22.56
C LYS A 73 -4.63 -6.35 -23.41
N ARG A 74 -3.76 -7.23 -22.90
CA ARG A 74 -2.60 -7.77 -23.63
C ARG A 74 -3.01 -8.48 -24.92
N ASN A 75 -4.20 -9.06 -25.00
CA ASN A 75 -4.71 -9.72 -26.21
C ASN A 75 -5.28 -8.76 -27.28
N ARG A 76 -5.37 -7.45 -27.00
CA ARG A 76 -5.94 -6.43 -27.91
C ARG A 76 -4.93 -5.41 -28.42
N GLN A 77 -3.66 -5.52 -28.02
CA GLN A 77 -2.60 -4.58 -28.40
C GLN A 77 -1.45 -5.31 -29.12
N THR A 78 -1.76 -5.95 -30.23
CA THR A 78 -0.77 -6.29 -31.28
C THR A 78 -0.57 -5.13 -32.26
N SER A 79 -1.01 -3.92 -31.92
CA SER A 79 -0.80 -2.74 -32.76
C SER A 79 0.01 -1.74 -31.97
N GLU A 80 1.31 -1.80 -32.26
CA GLU A 80 2.30 -0.73 -32.44
C GLU A 80 2.03 0.68 -31.87
N VAL A 81 3.13 1.41 -31.69
CA VAL A 81 3.27 2.83 -31.32
C VAL A 81 3.47 3.13 -29.82
N ALA A 82 4.55 2.57 -29.24
CA ALA A 82 5.30 3.25 -28.18
C ALA A 82 6.74 2.70 -28.06
N THR A 83 7.74 3.54 -28.32
CA THR A 83 9.20 3.26 -28.19
C THR A 83 9.63 2.95 -26.74
N ILE A 84 8.72 3.03 -25.78
CA ILE A 84 8.93 2.64 -24.38
C ILE A 84 8.21 1.30 -24.16
N PRO A 85 8.91 0.22 -23.77
CA PRO A 85 8.31 -1.06 -23.47
C PRO A 85 7.56 -0.99 -22.13
N ALA A 86 6.45 -0.25 -22.11
CA ALA A 86 5.62 -0.01 -20.93
C ALA A 86 5.19 -1.33 -20.28
N GLY A 87 4.94 -2.37 -21.07
CA GLY A 87 4.67 -3.72 -20.58
C GLY A 87 5.78 -4.30 -19.71
N ARG A 88 7.05 -4.14 -20.13
CA ARG A 88 8.23 -4.65 -19.39
C ARG A 88 8.46 -3.90 -18.08
N ILE A 89 8.36 -2.57 -18.11
CA ILE A 89 8.45 -1.74 -16.89
C ILE A 89 7.35 -2.13 -15.90
N SER A 90 6.12 -2.27 -16.41
CA SER A 90 4.96 -2.60 -15.60
C SER A 90 5.04 -3.99 -14.97
N LEU A 91 5.70 -4.95 -15.64
CA LEU A 91 5.98 -6.28 -15.13
C LEU A 91 7.10 -6.24 -14.07
N GLY A 92 8.17 -5.50 -14.35
CA GLY A 92 9.28 -5.30 -13.41
C GLY A 92 8.81 -4.74 -12.07
N VAL A 93 7.91 -3.76 -12.08
CA VAL A 93 7.31 -3.20 -10.85
C VAL A 93 6.52 -4.25 -10.08
N VAL A 94 5.69 -5.06 -10.76
CA VAL A 94 4.90 -6.11 -10.10
C VAL A 94 5.80 -7.17 -9.47
N VAL A 95 6.85 -7.60 -10.18
CA VAL A 95 7.83 -8.57 -9.68
C VAL A 95 8.60 -7.98 -8.49
N ALA A 96 9.09 -6.74 -8.59
CA ALA A 96 9.83 -6.08 -7.51
C ALA A 96 8.98 -5.95 -6.24
N VAL A 97 7.72 -5.53 -6.37
CA VAL A 97 6.78 -5.46 -5.24
C VAL A 97 6.56 -6.85 -4.64
N GLY A 98 6.34 -7.88 -5.47
CA GLY A 98 6.18 -9.26 -5.01
C GLY A 98 7.40 -9.80 -4.27
N LEU A 99 8.61 -9.48 -4.73
CA LEU A 99 9.86 -9.87 -4.07
C LEU A 99 10.06 -9.17 -2.73
N ILE A 100 9.80 -7.86 -2.65
CA ILE A 100 9.88 -7.11 -1.38
C ILE A 100 8.88 -7.66 -0.36
N MET A 101 7.66 -7.94 -0.82
CA MET A 101 6.61 -8.58 -0.03
C MET A 101 7.06 -9.97 0.46
N ALA A 102 7.57 -10.84 -0.42
CA ALA A 102 8.06 -12.16 -0.03
C ALA A 102 9.24 -12.08 0.97
N ALA A 103 10.21 -11.20 0.72
CA ALA A 103 11.32 -10.95 1.63
C ALA A 103 10.82 -10.46 3.00
N GLY A 104 9.89 -9.49 3.02
CA GLY A 104 9.28 -9.00 4.25
C GLY A 104 8.63 -10.10 5.07
N TYR A 105 7.93 -11.04 4.43
CA TYR A 105 7.33 -12.18 5.13
C TYR A 105 8.37 -13.13 5.74
N LEU A 106 9.46 -13.40 5.01
CA LEU A 106 10.54 -14.25 5.49
C LEU A 106 11.27 -13.60 6.67
N LEU A 107 11.58 -12.31 6.56
CA LEU A 107 12.29 -11.54 7.59
C LEU A 107 11.42 -11.17 8.80
N SER A 108 10.09 -11.13 8.64
CA SER A 108 9.20 -10.78 9.75
C SER A 108 9.30 -11.80 10.88
N PRO A 109 9.50 -11.34 12.13
CA PRO A 109 9.27 -12.15 13.31
C PRO A 109 7.83 -12.68 13.33
N GLY A 110 7.63 -13.83 13.96
CA GLY A 110 6.31 -14.46 14.10
C GLY A 110 6.05 -14.93 15.53
N GLY A 111 6.65 -14.28 16.52
CA GLY A 111 6.39 -14.56 17.93
C GLY A 111 5.10 -13.88 18.40
N SER A 112 4.50 -14.41 19.46
CA SER A 112 3.32 -13.85 20.12
C SER A 112 3.57 -12.40 20.54
N ILE A 113 2.55 -11.55 20.36
CA ILE A 113 2.57 -10.14 20.77
C ILE A 113 1.38 -9.85 21.68
N VAL A 114 1.63 -9.11 22.76
CA VAL A 114 0.57 -8.66 23.67
C VAL A 114 0.19 -7.24 23.28
N VAL A 115 -1.08 -7.02 22.95
CA VAL A 115 -1.62 -5.70 22.61
C VAL A 115 -2.85 -5.46 23.48
N ASN A 116 -2.83 -4.38 24.27
CA ASN A 116 -3.89 -4.02 25.21
C ASN A 116 -4.32 -5.19 26.13
N GLY A 117 -3.35 -5.97 26.63
CA GLY A 117 -3.61 -7.12 27.51
C GLY A 117 -4.14 -8.37 26.81
N GLY A 118 -4.44 -8.32 25.50
CA GLY A 118 -4.79 -9.48 24.69
C GLY A 118 -3.55 -10.08 24.02
N GLU A 119 -3.41 -11.40 24.10
CA GLU A 119 -2.34 -12.14 23.45
C GLU A 119 -2.73 -12.50 22.01
N TYR A 120 -1.87 -12.15 21.05
CA TYR A 120 -2.02 -12.49 19.64
C TYR A 120 -0.91 -13.47 19.26
N ASP A 121 -1.27 -14.74 19.08
CA ASP A 121 -0.33 -15.83 18.77
C ASP A 121 -0.50 -16.41 17.35
N ASN A 122 -1.37 -15.82 16.53
CA ASN A 122 -1.54 -16.31 15.16
C ASN A 122 -0.35 -15.89 14.28
N ARG A 123 0.62 -16.80 14.17
CA ARG A 123 1.87 -16.64 13.42
C ARG A 123 1.69 -16.15 11.98
N LEU A 124 0.63 -16.58 11.29
CA LEU A 124 0.36 -16.13 9.92
C LEU A 124 0.05 -14.63 9.91
N TRP A 125 -0.90 -14.18 10.73
CA TRP A 125 -1.30 -12.78 10.79
C TRP A 125 -0.17 -11.88 11.31
N ILE A 126 0.62 -12.35 12.28
CA ILE A 126 1.77 -11.61 12.81
C ILE A 126 2.83 -11.44 11.72
N LYS A 127 3.18 -12.51 10.99
CA LYS A 127 4.13 -12.40 9.88
C LYS A 127 3.60 -11.55 8.73
N THR A 128 2.31 -11.64 8.42
CA THR A 128 1.69 -10.78 7.40
C THR A 128 1.73 -9.31 7.80
N ALA A 129 1.46 -8.98 9.07
CA ALA A 129 1.58 -7.61 9.56
C ALA A 129 3.03 -7.09 9.45
N GLY A 130 4.01 -7.86 9.93
CA GLY A 130 5.41 -7.44 9.85
C GLY A 130 5.97 -7.39 8.43
N MET A 131 5.47 -8.25 7.53
CA MET A 131 5.73 -8.16 6.08
C MET A 131 5.33 -6.80 5.50
N PHE A 132 4.16 -6.27 5.86
CA PHE A 132 3.74 -4.93 5.42
C PHE A 132 4.60 -3.82 6.00
N ILE A 133 5.01 -3.94 7.28
CA ILE A 133 5.91 -2.97 7.93
C ILE A 133 7.26 -2.92 7.21
N ILE A 134 7.88 -4.08 6.97
CA ILE A 134 9.18 -4.18 6.28
C ILE A 134 9.06 -3.69 4.83
N ALA A 135 8.01 -4.09 4.12
CA ALA A 135 7.78 -3.65 2.74
C ALA A 135 7.59 -2.13 2.65
N ALA A 136 6.74 -1.55 3.50
CA ALA A 136 6.51 -0.10 3.53
C ALA A 136 7.80 0.67 3.87
N GLY A 137 8.52 0.25 4.90
CA GLY A 137 9.78 0.87 5.31
C GLY A 137 10.86 0.81 4.22
N SER A 138 10.98 -0.33 3.53
CA SER A 138 11.92 -0.48 2.40
C SER A 138 11.56 0.42 1.22
N LEU A 139 10.28 0.46 0.81
CA LEU A 139 9.81 1.30 -0.28
C LEU A 139 9.99 2.79 0.03
N MET A 140 9.69 3.22 1.27
CA MET A 140 9.96 4.58 1.73
C MET A 140 11.45 4.91 1.68
N SER A 141 12.31 3.99 2.13
CA SER A 141 13.77 4.18 2.11
C SER A 141 14.29 4.35 0.68
N VAL A 142 13.84 3.49 -0.24
CA VAL A 142 14.20 3.58 -1.67
C VAL A 142 13.71 4.90 -2.27
N ALA A 143 12.50 5.34 -1.93
CA ALA A 143 11.96 6.61 -2.41
C ALA A 143 12.81 7.80 -1.93
N VAL A 144 13.19 7.82 -0.65
CA VAL A 144 14.06 8.87 -0.10
C VAL A 144 15.44 8.84 -0.76
N MET A 145 16.06 7.67 -0.90
CA MET A 145 17.36 7.52 -1.59
C MET A 145 17.29 8.06 -3.02
N PHE A 146 16.21 7.76 -3.75
CA PHE A 146 16.03 8.24 -5.11
C PHE A 146 15.91 9.77 -5.17
N ILE A 147 15.16 10.39 -4.25
CA ILE A 147 15.03 11.85 -4.15
C ILE A 147 16.39 12.49 -3.89
N VAL A 148 17.14 11.96 -2.91
CA VAL A 148 18.47 12.49 -2.54
C VAL A 148 19.45 12.34 -3.70
N ALA A 149 19.52 11.16 -4.32
CA ALA A 149 20.41 10.92 -5.47
C ALA A 149 20.09 11.87 -6.63
N ASN A 150 18.80 12.05 -6.95
CA ASN A 150 18.39 12.97 -8.02
C ASN A 150 18.71 14.43 -7.68
N TYR A 151 18.47 14.85 -6.44
CA TYR A 151 18.85 16.19 -5.97
C TYR A 151 20.35 16.44 -6.10
N LEU A 152 21.18 15.46 -5.72
CA LEU A 152 22.65 15.55 -5.84
C LEU A 152 23.12 15.60 -7.29
N VAL A 153 22.51 14.82 -8.19
CA VAL A 153 22.84 14.84 -9.62
C VAL A 153 22.42 16.17 -10.26
N ASN A 154 21.23 16.67 -9.93
CA ASN A 154 20.72 17.92 -10.49
C ASN A 154 21.48 19.15 -9.97
N ARG A 155 22.07 19.08 -8.76
CA ARG A 155 22.97 20.13 -8.24
C ARG A 155 24.32 20.18 -8.96
N ARG A 156 24.74 19.11 -9.64
CA ARG A 156 26.02 19.03 -10.37
C ARG A 156 25.90 19.51 -11.83
N LYS A 157 24.71 19.84 -12.30
CA LYS A 157 24.46 20.47 -13.60
C LYS A 157 24.21 21.97 -13.41
#